data_AF-A0A5E4JW90-F1
#
_entry.id   AF-A0A5E4JW90-F1
#
_cell.length_a   1.000
_cell.length_b   1.000
_cell.length_c   1.000
_cell.angle_alpha   90.00
_cell.angle_beta   90.00
_cell.angle_gamma   90.00
#
_symmetry.space_group_name_H-M   'P 1'
#
loop_
_entity.id
_entity.type
_entity.pdbx_description
1 polymer ?
#
loop_
_entity_poly.entity_id
_entity_poly.type
_entity_poly.pdbx_seq_one_letter_code
_entity_poly.pdbx_strand_id
1 'polypeptide(L)'
;MSAKDKKYLFRKPIYFAGIAAIVLIFISFAANSLFVLFKSSFFSAIYSAVVFCASIIFLYGFYVIGDKYKSKLLKVLPIIGIVGIIVFSLGGVVFGPSLNSYFVGLNQTLADYNDTISSLNQSANISSTAIDQLSTEISNKIVEDVFPLLATFAVCFFIFVIYAILWGVALIKLNDKIKYVKVTGVLTVVGACTLIVGVGLFAFLVAFIFMIVILFDQSKKFEKF
;
A
#
# COMPACT_ATOMS: atom_id res chain seq x y z
N MET A 1 -13.50 -16.90 32.43
CA MET A 1 -13.41 -17.21 30.99
C MET A 1 -12.69 -18.55 30.84
N SER A 2 -13.36 -19.56 30.28
CA SER A 2 -12.86 -20.94 30.19
C SER A 2 -11.68 -21.05 29.22
N ALA A 3 -10.80 -22.05 29.40
CA ALA A 3 -9.72 -22.36 28.47
C ALA A 3 -10.26 -22.66 27.05
N LYS A 4 -11.46 -23.24 26.95
CA LYS A 4 -12.18 -23.44 25.68
C LYS A 4 -12.59 -22.13 25.02
N ASP A 5 -13.01 -21.12 25.80
CA ASP A 5 -13.43 -19.82 25.25
C ASP A 5 -12.22 -19.05 24.69
N LYS A 6 -11.07 -19.11 25.37
CA LYS A 6 -9.81 -18.52 24.88
C LYS A 6 -9.33 -19.19 23.59
N LYS A 7 -9.51 -20.51 23.46
CA LYS A 7 -9.16 -21.29 22.24
C LYS A 7 -9.93 -20.81 21.01
N TYR A 8 -11.24 -20.60 21.16
CA TYR A 8 -12.08 -20.09 20.07
C TYR A 8 -11.78 -18.64 19.71
N LEU A 9 -11.44 -17.80 20.69
CA LEU A 9 -11.18 -16.38 20.47
C LEU A 9 -9.94 -16.12 19.61
N PHE A 10 -8.92 -16.98 19.67
CA PHE A 10 -7.66 -16.76 18.95
C PHE A 10 -7.53 -17.53 17.63
N ARG A 11 -8.16 -18.70 17.50
CA ARG A 11 -8.06 -19.55 16.29
C ARG A 11 -8.78 -18.96 15.09
N LYS A 12 -10.06 -18.59 15.26
CA LYS A 12 -10.90 -18.10 14.16
C LYS A 12 -10.30 -16.85 13.50
N PRO A 13 -9.87 -15.81 14.24
CA PRO A 13 -9.33 -14.61 13.61
C PRO A 13 -8.06 -14.83 12.80
N ILE A 14 -7.14 -15.69 13.27
CA ILE A 14 -5.89 -15.97 12.54
C ILE A 14 -6.18 -16.75 11.25
N TYR A 15 -7.09 -17.72 11.30
CA TYR A 15 -7.49 -18.46 10.10
C TYR A 15 -8.19 -17.55 9.08
N PHE A 16 -9.12 -16.70 9.54
CA PHE A 16 -9.77 -15.71 8.68
C PHE A 16 -8.78 -14.67 8.13
N ALA A 17 -7.74 -14.30 8.88
CA ALA A 17 -6.65 -13.45 8.39
C ALA A 17 -5.85 -14.11 7.25
N GLY A 18 -5.57 -15.42 7.36
CA GLY A 18 -4.96 -16.19 6.27
C GLY A 18 -5.84 -16.24 5.02
N ILE A 19 -7.14 -16.47 5.19
CA ILE A 19 -8.11 -16.43 4.07
C ILE A 19 -8.17 -15.02 3.47
N ALA A 20 -8.26 -13.98 4.29
CA ALA A 20 -8.31 -12.60 3.85
C ALA A 20 -7.08 -12.25 2.98
N ALA A 21 -5.90 -12.75 3.35
CA ALA A 21 -4.70 -12.58 2.53
C ALA A 21 -4.77 -13.28 1.18
N ILE A 22 -5.32 -14.50 1.12
CA ILE A 22 -5.56 -15.20 -0.15
C ILE A 22 -6.54 -14.40 -1.01
N VAL A 23 -7.64 -13.94 -0.41
CA VAL A 23 -8.63 -13.09 -1.06
C VAL A 23 -7.97 -11.83 -1.63
N LEU A 24 -7.08 -11.17 -0.88
CA LEU A 24 -6.31 -10.01 -1.36
C LEU A 24 -5.48 -10.34 -2.61
N ILE A 25 -4.80 -11.49 -2.67
CA ILE A 25 -4.02 -11.89 -3.85
C ILE A 25 -4.92 -12.08 -5.07
N PHE A 26 -5.97 -12.90 -4.91
CA PHE A 26 -6.88 -13.23 -6.01
C PHE A 26 -7.61 -11.99 -6.53
N ILE A 27 -8.06 -11.13 -5.63
CA ILE A 27 -8.76 -9.91 -5.99
C ILE A 27 -7.82 -8.89 -6.64
N SER A 28 -6.58 -8.75 -6.17
CA SER A 28 -5.59 -7.87 -6.82
C SER A 28 -5.29 -8.32 -8.25
N PHE A 29 -5.26 -9.63 -8.51
CA PHE A 29 -5.05 -10.17 -9.87
C PHE A 29 -6.31 -10.05 -10.74
N ALA A 30 -7.49 -10.35 -10.18
CA ALA A 30 -8.77 -10.30 -10.90
C ALA A 30 -9.23 -8.87 -11.21
N ALA A 31 -8.90 -7.90 -10.36
CA ALA A 31 -9.37 -6.53 -10.51
C ALA A 31 -8.82 -5.82 -11.73
N ASN A 32 -7.59 -6.11 -12.14
CA ASN A 32 -7.05 -5.54 -13.37
C ASN A 32 -7.86 -6.02 -14.59
N SER A 33 -8.22 -7.31 -14.63
CA SER A 33 -9.05 -7.89 -15.69
C SER A 33 -10.50 -7.40 -15.65
N LEU A 34 -11.12 -7.33 -14.47
CA LEU A 34 -12.52 -6.91 -14.32
C LEU A 34 -12.73 -5.40 -14.53
N PHE A 35 -11.78 -4.57 -14.09
CA PHE A 35 -11.85 -3.12 -14.29
C PHE A 35 -11.76 -2.75 -15.78
N VAL A 36 -10.88 -3.42 -16.53
CA VAL A 36 -10.75 -3.25 -17.98
C VAL A 36 -12.02 -3.70 -18.72
N LEU A 37 -12.65 -4.80 -18.27
CA LEU A 37 -13.83 -5.37 -18.94
C LEU A 37 -15.13 -4.59 -18.69
N PHE A 38 -15.36 -4.10 -17.47
CA PHE A 38 -16.68 -3.57 -17.10
C PHE A 38 -16.75 -2.05 -16.97
N LYS A 39 -15.62 -1.34 -16.85
CA LYS A 39 -15.53 0.14 -16.69
C LYS A 39 -16.60 0.73 -15.75
N SER A 40 -17.00 -0.01 -14.73
CA SER A 40 -18.16 0.32 -13.91
C SER A 40 -17.71 0.73 -12.51
N SER A 41 -18.19 1.89 -12.07
CA SER A 41 -17.92 2.48 -10.75
C SER A 41 -18.39 1.58 -9.60
N PHE A 42 -19.46 0.80 -9.81
CA PHE A 42 -19.98 -0.12 -8.81
C PHE A 42 -19.01 -1.26 -8.47
N PHE A 43 -18.39 -1.87 -9.50
CA PHE A 43 -17.38 -2.92 -9.28
C PHE A 43 -16.11 -2.38 -8.62
N SER A 44 -15.72 -1.14 -8.93
CA SER A 44 -14.60 -0.45 -8.27
C SER A 44 -14.86 -0.20 -6.78
N ALA A 45 -16.10 0.16 -6.41
CA ALA A 45 -16.49 0.36 -5.02
C ALA A 45 -16.49 -0.96 -4.23
N ILE A 46 -17.06 -2.03 -4.80
CA ILE A 46 -17.04 -3.37 -4.17
C ILE A 46 -15.61 -3.86 -4.01
N TYR A 47 -14.78 -3.73 -5.04
CA TYR A 47 -13.36 -4.08 -4.99
C TYR A 47 -12.66 -3.38 -3.82
N SER A 48 -12.82 -2.05 -3.73
CA SER A 48 -12.19 -1.25 -2.69
C SER A 48 -12.66 -1.64 -1.29
N ALA A 49 -13.97 -1.92 -1.12
CA ALA A 49 -14.54 -2.37 0.14
C ALA A 49 -14.00 -3.75 0.57
N VAL A 50 -13.89 -4.69 -0.37
CA VAL A 50 -13.35 -6.03 -0.06
C VAL A 50 -11.86 -5.95 0.29
N VAL A 51 -11.07 -5.20 -0.47
CA VAL A 51 -9.64 -4.97 -0.17
C VAL A 51 -9.49 -4.35 1.22
N PHE A 52 -10.25 -3.30 1.51
CA PHE A 52 -10.25 -2.63 2.81
C PHE A 52 -10.53 -3.60 3.97
N CYS A 53 -11.64 -4.33 3.89
CA CYS A 53 -12.02 -5.31 4.91
C CYS A 53 -10.99 -6.42 5.06
N ALA A 54 -10.49 -6.97 3.94
CA ALA A 54 -9.52 -8.05 3.96
C ALA A 54 -8.17 -7.61 4.55
N SER A 55 -7.70 -6.39 4.27
CA SER A 55 -6.49 -5.82 4.86
C SER A 55 -6.60 -5.65 6.37
N ILE A 56 -7.75 -5.20 6.88
CA ILE A 56 -7.99 -5.07 8.33
C ILE A 56 -7.96 -6.45 9.01
N ILE A 57 -8.66 -7.43 8.44
CA ILE A 57 -8.70 -8.79 9.00
C ILE A 57 -7.29 -9.41 8.97
N PHE A 58 -6.54 -9.19 7.89
CA PHE A 58 -5.15 -9.66 7.77
C PHE A 58 -4.25 -9.10 8.88
N LEU A 59 -4.25 -7.78 9.08
CA LEU A 59 -3.47 -7.12 10.13
C LEU A 59 -3.89 -7.59 11.53
N TYR A 60 -5.20 -7.73 11.75
CA TYR A 60 -5.71 -8.23 13.03
C TYR A 60 -5.21 -9.64 13.36
N GLY A 61 -5.00 -10.52 12.37
CA GLY A 61 -4.36 -11.81 12.57
C GLY A 61 -2.97 -11.72 13.21
N PHE A 62 -2.17 -10.74 12.78
CA PHE A 62 -0.85 -10.48 13.37
C PHE A 62 -0.91 -9.84 14.75
N TYR A 63 -1.92 -9.00 15.03
CA TYR A 63 -2.18 -8.52 16.38
C TYR A 63 -2.39 -9.68 17.36
N VAL A 64 -3.21 -10.67 16.97
CA VAL A 64 -3.46 -11.86 17.80
C VAL A 64 -2.18 -12.68 18.02
N ILE A 65 -1.35 -12.84 16.99
CA ILE A 65 -0.03 -13.47 17.14
C ILE A 65 0.84 -12.69 18.13
N GLY A 66 0.88 -11.36 18.00
CA GLY A 66 1.60 -10.47 18.92
C GLY A 66 1.15 -10.64 20.37
N ASP A 67 -0.16 -10.83 20.59
CA ASP A 67 -0.73 -11.10 21.91
C ASP A 67 -0.29 -12.42 22.52
N LYS A 68 -0.43 -13.51 21.78
CA LYS A 68 0.02 -14.84 22.23
C LYS A 68 1.49 -14.86 22.60
N TYR A 69 2.34 -14.28 21.78
CA TYR A 69 3.79 -14.33 21.95
C TYR A 69 4.35 -13.18 22.80
N LYS A 70 3.47 -12.35 23.40
CA LYS A 70 3.80 -11.19 24.22
C LYS A 70 4.74 -10.19 23.52
N SER A 71 4.67 -10.10 22.18
CA SER A 71 5.47 -9.16 21.39
C SER A 71 4.78 -7.80 21.34
N LYS A 72 5.30 -6.81 22.08
CA LYS A 72 4.74 -5.45 22.10
C LYS A 72 4.70 -4.82 20.71
N LEU A 73 5.78 -4.97 19.92
CA LEU A 73 5.87 -4.38 18.58
C LEU A 73 4.83 -4.98 17.62
N LEU A 74 4.64 -6.31 17.65
CA LEU A 74 3.66 -6.98 16.79
C LEU A 74 2.21 -6.78 17.25
N LYS A 75 1.98 -6.24 18.44
CA LYS A 75 0.66 -5.73 18.85
C LYS A 75 0.39 -4.33 18.32
N VAL A 76 1.38 -3.45 18.43
CA VAL A 76 1.21 -2.03 18.12
C VAL A 76 1.20 -1.79 16.61
N LEU A 77 2.10 -2.42 15.86
CA LEU A 77 2.23 -2.19 14.43
C LEU A 77 0.97 -2.49 13.63
N PRO A 78 0.25 -3.62 13.84
CA PRO A 78 -1.01 -3.85 13.13
C PRO A 78 -2.08 -2.81 13.44
N ILE A 79 -2.13 -2.28 14.67
CA ILE A 79 -3.06 -1.21 15.04
C ILE A 79 -2.71 0.07 14.27
N ILE A 80 -1.43 0.45 14.24
CA ILE A 80 -0.96 1.58 13.43
C ILE A 80 -1.31 1.38 11.96
N GLY A 81 -1.12 0.18 11.42
CA GLY A 81 -1.50 -0.16 10.05
C GLY A 81 -3.01 -0.04 9.79
N ILE A 82 -3.85 -0.54 10.70
CA ILE A 82 -5.32 -0.44 10.59
C ILE A 82 -5.75 1.03 10.63
N VAL A 83 -5.24 1.81 11.59
CA VAL A 83 -5.53 3.25 11.68
C VAL A 83 -5.06 3.97 10.42
N GLY A 84 -3.86 3.64 9.93
CA GLY A 84 -3.32 4.18 8.68
C GLY A 84 -4.22 3.88 7.48
N ILE A 85 -4.71 2.64 7.34
CA ILE A 85 -5.67 2.27 6.28
C ILE A 85 -6.96 3.08 6.41
N ILE A 86 -7.52 3.22 7.61
CA ILE A 86 -8.75 4.00 7.83
C ILE A 86 -8.54 5.47 7.44
N VAL A 87 -7.46 6.09 7.92
CA VAL A 87 -7.13 7.49 7.62
C VAL A 87 -6.88 7.67 6.12
N PHE A 88 -6.15 6.75 5.48
CA PHE A 88 -5.88 6.81 4.04
C PHE A 88 -7.16 6.64 3.21
N SER A 89 -8.05 5.72 3.59
CA SER A 89 -9.34 5.53 2.91
C SER A 89 -10.27 6.74 3.08
N LEU A 90 -10.37 7.30 4.30
CA LEU A 90 -11.14 8.53 4.53
C LEU A 90 -10.54 9.73 3.78
N GLY A 91 -9.22 9.86 3.80
CA GLY A 91 -8.50 10.87 3.03
C GLY A 91 -8.72 10.71 1.53
N GLY A 92 -8.76 9.48 1.01
CA GLY A 92 -9.09 9.21 -0.38
C GLY A 92 -10.52 9.63 -0.77
N VAL A 93 -11.49 9.53 0.14
CA VAL A 93 -12.86 10.00 -0.10
C VAL A 93 -12.93 11.54 -0.07
N VAL A 94 -12.25 12.17 0.88
CA VAL A 94 -12.30 13.63 1.09
C VAL A 94 -11.45 14.37 0.05
N PHE A 95 -10.22 13.91 -0.19
CA PHE A 95 -9.25 14.55 -1.08
C PHE A 95 -9.20 13.93 -2.47
N GLY A 96 -9.82 12.77 -2.71
CA GLY A 96 -9.83 12.10 -4.01
C GLY A 96 -10.39 12.98 -5.14
N PRO A 97 -11.53 13.67 -4.97
CA PRO A 97 -12.04 14.60 -5.97
C PRO A 97 -11.08 15.77 -6.26
N SER A 98 -10.42 16.30 -5.23
CA SER A 98 -9.42 17.36 -5.36
C SER A 98 -8.16 16.88 -6.08
N LEU A 99 -7.68 15.68 -5.78
CA LEU A 99 -6.55 15.05 -6.49
C LEU A 99 -6.92 14.76 -7.96
N ASN A 100 -8.13 14.28 -8.22
CA ASN A 100 -8.57 13.98 -9.58
C ASN A 100 -8.69 15.26 -10.42
N SER A 101 -9.33 16.31 -9.90
CA SER A 101 -9.42 17.61 -10.58
C SER A 101 -8.03 18.22 -10.82
N TYR A 102 -7.11 18.03 -9.88
CA TYR A 102 -5.73 18.43 -10.03
C TYR A 102 -4.99 17.67 -11.16
N PHE A 103 -5.11 16.34 -11.23
CA PHE A 103 -4.53 15.55 -12.34
C PHE A 103 -5.16 15.87 -13.70
N VAL A 104 -6.47 16.12 -13.74
CA VAL A 104 -7.16 16.56 -14.96
C VAL A 104 -6.65 17.94 -15.39
N GLY A 105 -6.50 18.88 -14.45
CA GLY A 105 -5.92 20.20 -14.71
C GLY A 105 -4.49 20.12 -15.23
N LEU A 106 -3.67 19.22 -14.68
CA LEU A 106 -2.30 18.99 -15.13
C LEU A 106 -2.27 18.42 -16.56
N ASN A 107 -3.12 17.44 -16.88
CA ASN A 107 -3.21 16.87 -18.23
C ASN A 107 -3.69 17.89 -19.26
N GLN A 108 -4.65 18.74 -18.88
CA GLN A 108 -5.13 19.81 -19.74
C GLN A 108 -4.03 20.85 -20.00
N THR A 109 -3.33 21.24 -18.94
CA THR A 109 -2.18 22.15 -19.01
C THR A 109 -1.08 21.57 -19.93
N LEU A 110 -0.77 20.28 -19.80
CA LEU A 110 0.18 19.58 -20.68
C LEU A 110 -0.30 19.53 -22.14
N ALA A 111 -1.60 19.36 -22.38
CA ALA A 111 -2.18 19.36 -23.73
C ALA A 111 -2.09 20.75 -24.38
N ASP A 112 -2.49 21.80 -23.66
CA ASP A 112 -2.42 23.20 -24.11
C ASP A 112 -0.95 23.60 -24.41
N TYR A 113 0.00 23.09 -23.62
CA TYR A 113 1.42 23.27 -23.90
C TYR A 113 1.89 22.54 -25.17
N ASN A 114 1.42 21.32 -25.40
CA ASN A 114 1.78 20.56 -26.58
C ASN A 114 1.25 21.23 -27.87
N ASP A 115 0.06 21.81 -27.80
CA ASP A 115 -0.54 22.61 -28.88
C ASP A 115 0.21 23.93 -29.10
N THR A 116 0.66 24.58 -28.02
CA THR A 116 1.48 25.81 -28.09
C THR A 116 2.85 25.54 -28.73
N ILE A 117 3.54 24.47 -28.35
CA ILE A 117 4.82 24.07 -28.96
C ILE A 117 4.62 23.70 -30.43
N SER A 118 3.53 23.00 -30.76
CA SER A 118 3.20 22.61 -32.14
C SER A 118 2.92 23.83 -33.04
N SER A 119 2.22 24.84 -32.53
CA SER A 119 1.95 26.09 -33.26
C SER A 119 3.20 26.97 -33.41
N LEU A 120 4.07 27.01 -32.41
CA LEU A 120 5.36 27.70 -32.48
C LEU A 120 6.28 27.08 -33.53
N ASN A 121 6.37 25.74 -33.59
CA ASN A 121 7.18 25.05 -34.60
C ASN A 121 6.69 25.25 -36.05
N GLN A 122 5.43 25.66 -36.26
CA GLN A 122 4.90 26.03 -37.58
C GLN A 122 5.18 27.50 -37.96
N SER A 123 5.55 28.35 -37.00
CA SER A 123 5.84 29.76 -37.22
C SER A 123 7.35 29.99 -37.44
N ALA A 124 7.75 30.39 -38.64
CA ALA A 124 9.15 30.55 -39.04
C ALA A 124 9.91 31.73 -38.37
N ASN A 125 9.28 32.50 -37.47
CA ASN A 125 9.92 33.59 -36.74
C ASN A 125 9.47 33.56 -35.28
N ILE A 126 10.19 32.82 -34.44
CA ILE A 126 9.95 32.78 -33.00
C ILE A 126 10.96 33.71 -32.33
N SER A 127 10.46 34.76 -31.67
CA SER A 127 11.29 35.61 -30.79
C SER A 127 11.82 34.77 -29.62
N SER A 128 13.14 34.76 -29.41
CA SER A 128 13.77 34.07 -28.27
C SER A 128 13.18 34.50 -26.93
N THR A 129 12.75 35.75 -26.81
CA THR A 129 12.10 36.30 -25.61
C THR A 129 10.75 35.65 -25.32
N ALA A 130 9.99 35.27 -26.35
CA ALA A 130 8.71 34.57 -26.18
C ALA A 130 8.93 33.11 -25.75
N ILE A 131 10.00 32.47 -26.22
CA ILE A 131 10.40 31.12 -25.77
C ILE A 131 10.86 31.15 -24.32
N ASP A 132 11.66 32.14 -23.92
CA ASP A 132 12.17 32.27 -22.56
C ASP A 132 11.05 32.56 -21.55
N GLN A 133 10.09 33.41 -21.91
CA GLN A 133 8.90 33.67 -21.09
C GLN A 133 8.03 32.43 -20.93
N LEU A 134 7.78 31.71 -22.04
CA LEU A 134 7.02 30.45 -22.01
C LEU A 134 7.74 29.38 -21.18
N SER A 135 9.06 29.25 -21.31
CA SER A 135 9.87 28.31 -20.54
C SER A 135 9.85 28.64 -19.04
N THR A 136 9.93 29.92 -18.69
CA THR A 136 9.86 30.39 -17.29
C THR A 136 8.48 30.13 -16.69
N GLU A 137 7.41 30.40 -17.43
CA GLU A 137 6.04 30.15 -16.98
C GLU A 137 5.77 28.65 -16.80
N ILE A 138 6.28 27.81 -17.72
CA ILE A 138 6.22 26.35 -17.62
C ILE A 138 6.99 25.85 -16.40
N SER A 139 8.22 26.34 -16.19
CA SER A 139 9.05 25.92 -15.08
C SER A 139 8.40 26.30 -13.74
N ASN A 140 7.85 27.51 -13.64
CA ASN A 140 7.17 27.98 -12.44
C ASN A 140 5.89 27.16 -12.17
N LYS A 141 5.06 26.90 -13.18
CA LYS A 141 3.88 26.03 -13.01
C LYS A 141 4.25 24.60 -12.63
N ILE A 142 5.24 23.98 -13.28
CA ILE A 142 5.68 22.62 -12.91
C ILE A 142 6.21 22.59 -11.47
N VAL A 143 6.94 23.61 -11.03
CA VAL A 143 7.46 23.69 -9.67
C VAL A 143 6.35 23.95 -8.66
N GLU A 144 5.40 24.83 -8.93
CA GLU A 144 4.30 25.13 -7.99
C GLU A 144 3.30 23.98 -7.89
N ASP A 145 3.03 23.31 -9.02
CA ASP A 145 2.06 22.24 -9.08
C ASP A 145 2.71 20.87 -8.79
N VAL A 146 3.65 20.42 -9.62
CA VAL A 146 4.12 19.02 -9.58
C VAL A 146 5.01 18.74 -8.37
N PHE A 147 5.79 19.73 -7.92
CA PHE A 147 6.77 19.50 -6.85
C PHE A 147 6.12 19.20 -5.49
N PRO A 148 5.08 19.91 -5.02
CA PRO A 148 4.37 19.54 -3.78
C PRO A 148 3.76 18.13 -3.82
N LEU A 149 3.24 17.71 -4.97
CA LEU A 149 2.69 16.37 -5.15
C LEU A 149 3.81 15.31 -5.06
N LEU A 150 4.93 15.53 -5.75
CA LEU A 150 6.09 14.65 -5.72
C LEU A 150 6.67 14.56 -4.31
N ALA A 151 6.78 15.68 -3.61
CA ALA A 151 7.25 15.75 -2.23
C ALA A 151 6.31 14.98 -1.29
N THR A 152 5.00 15.14 -1.43
CA THR A 152 4.00 14.39 -0.65
C THR A 152 4.13 12.88 -0.91
N PHE A 153 4.28 12.48 -2.17
CA PHE A 153 4.48 11.08 -2.53
C PHE A 153 5.76 10.51 -1.94
N ALA A 154 6.87 11.25 -2.00
CA ALA A 154 8.15 10.86 -1.41
C ALA A 154 8.07 10.70 0.12
N VAL A 155 7.38 11.61 0.81
CA VAL A 155 7.15 11.50 2.26
C VAL A 155 6.31 10.27 2.60
N CYS A 156 5.19 10.06 1.91
CA CYS A 156 4.34 8.88 2.09
C CYS A 156 5.11 7.58 1.83
N PHE A 157 5.92 7.54 0.77
CA PHE A 157 6.78 6.42 0.44
C PHE A 157 7.78 6.12 1.55
N PHE A 158 8.44 7.15 2.10
CA PHE A 158 9.42 6.98 3.17
C PHE A 158 8.77 6.47 4.46
N ILE A 159 7.59 6.99 4.81
CA ILE A 159 6.80 6.50 5.95
C ILE A 159 6.45 5.01 5.76
N PHE A 160 6.05 4.61 4.56
CA PHE A 160 5.76 3.21 4.24
C PHE A 160 7.00 2.32 4.40
N VAL A 161 8.17 2.75 3.89
CA VAL A 161 9.43 2.01 4.04
C VAL A 161 9.79 1.83 5.51
N ILE A 162 9.71 2.89 6.33
CA ILE A 162 9.96 2.81 7.77
C ILE A 162 8.99 1.81 8.43
N TYR A 163 7.70 1.91 8.12
CA TYR A 163 6.69 1.01 8.65
C TYR A 163 6.99 -0.45 8.28
N ALA A 164 7.36 -0.74 7.03
CA ALA A 164 7.71 -2.07 6.57
C ALA A 164 8.97 -2.62 7.26
N ILE A 165 9.99 -1.78 7.47
CA ILE A 165 11.20 -2.16 8.24
C ILE A 165 10.82 -2.51 9.67
N LEU A 166 10.03 -1.67 10.34
CA LEU A 166 9.56 -1.93 11.72
C LEU A 166 8.76 -3.23 11.79
N TRP A 167 7.92 -3.51 10.79
CA TRP A 167 7.18 -4.76 10.67
C TRP A 167 8.12 -5.97 10.55
N GLY A 168 9.11 -5.89 9.66
CA GLY A 168 10.12 -6.93 9.51
C GLY A 168 10.91 -7.18 10.80
N VAL A 169 11.31 -6.12 11.51
CA VAL A 169 11.98 -6.22 12.81
C VAL A 169 11.08 -6.84 13.87
N ALA A 170 9.79 -6.51 13.90
CA ALA A 170 8.84 -7.10 14.84
C ALA A 170 8.69 -8.61 14.62
N LEU A 171 8.70 -9.06 13.37
CA LEU A 171 8.71 -10.49 13.01
C LEU A 171 10.03 -11.16 13.39
N ILE A 172 11.19 -10.54 13.13
CA ILE A 172 12.50 -11.07 13.53
C ILE A 172 12.58 -11.26 15.05
N LYS A 173 12.04 -10.33 15.84
CA LYS A 173 12.02 -10.41 17.30
C LYS A 173 11.17 -11.55 17.86
N LEU A 174 10.27 -12.14 17.08
CA LEU A 174 9.61 -13.38 17.46
C LEU A 174 10.57 -14.58 17.45
N ASN A 175 11.73 -14.45 16.79
CA ASN A 175 12.82 -15.43 16.71
C ASN A 175 12.29 -16.83 16.34
N ASP A 176 12.88 -17.90 16.86
CA ASP A 176 12.52 -19.29 16.54
C ASP A 176 11.20 -19.78 17.17
N LYS A 177 10.39 -18.87 17.75
CA LYS A 177 9.08 -19.22 18.34
C LYS A 177 8.06 -19.61 17.28
N ILE A 178 8.24 -19.17 16.04
CA ILE A 178 7.35 -19.43 14.91
C ILE A 178 8.18 -19.80 13.69
N LYS A 179 7.81 -20.91 13.03
CA LYS A 179 8.49 -21.37 11.81
C LYS A 179 8.38 -20.29 10.72
N TYR A 180 9.47 -20.05 10.00
CA TYR A 180 9.60 -19.08 8.91
C TYR A 180 9.56 -17.59 9.32
N VAL A 181 9.20 -17.23 10.56
CA VAL A 181 9.00 -15.82 10.95
C VAL A 181 10.26 -14.96 10.81
N LYS A 182 11.43 -15.54 11.10
CA LYS A 182 12.73 -14.88 10.95
C LYS A 182 13.04 -14.60 9.48
N VAL A 183 12.81 -15.59 8.61
CA VAL A 183 13.02 -15.47 7.15
C VAL A 183 12.06 -14.43 6.58
N THR A 184 10.77 -14.48 6.94
CA THR A 184 9.77 -13.49 6.56
C THR A 184 10.16 -12.09 6.98
N GLY A 185 10.62 -11.92 8.23
CA GLY A 185 11.03 -10.62 8.74
C GLY A 185 12.25 -10.07 8.00
N VAL A 186 13.26 -10.89 7.74
CA VAL A 186 14.44 -10.50 6.94
C VAL A 186 14.04 -10.10 5.52
N LEU A 187 13.22 -10.92 4.84
CA LEU A 187 12.72 -10.60 3.50
C LEU A 187 11.93 -9.29 3.48
N THR A 188 11.16 -9.01 4.54
CA THR A 188 10.40 -7.76 4.67
C THR A 188 11.34 -6.56 4.80
N VAL A 189 12.38 -6.65 5.65
CA VAL A 189 13.37 -5.56 5.82
C VAL A 189 14.17 -5.35 4.54
N VAL A 190 14.72 -6.41 3.95
CA VAL A 190 15.50 -6.33 2.72
C VAL A 190 14.64 -5.81 1.58
N GLY A 191 13.40 -6.31 1.46
CA GLY A 191 12.42 -5.80 0.50
C GLY A 191 12.17 -4.32 0.67
N ALA A 192 11.97 -3.84 1.90
CA ALA A 192 11.74 -2.42 2.19
C ALA A 192 12.92 -1.55 1.76
N CYS A 193 14.14 -1.94 2.15
CA CYS A 193 15.35 -1.20 1.81
C CYS A 193 15.62 -1.17 0.29
N THR A 194 15.26 -2.23 -0.43
CA THR A 194 15.50 -2.35 -1.88
C THR A 194 14.33 -1.88 -2.74
N LEU A 195 13.22 -1.45 -2.13
CA LEU A 195 12.05 -0.93 -2.85
C LEU A 195 12.34 0.40 -3.55
N ILE A 196 13.31 1.18 -3.04
CA ILE A 196 13.84 2.40 -3.67
C ILE A 196 14.35 2.12 -5.10
N VAL A 197 14.89 0.92 -5.34
CA VAL A 197 15.47 0.52 -6.64
C VAL A 197 14.55 -0.44 -7.41
N GLY A 198 13.30 -0.62 -6.97
CA GLY A 198 12.30 -1.49 -7.60
C GLY A 198 12.49 -3.00 -7.38
N VAL A 199 13.71 -3.47 -7.13
CA VAL A 199 14.05 -4.89 -6.90
C VAL A 199 13.35 -5.48 -5.67
N GLY A 200 13.08 -4.64 -4.66
CA GLY A 200 12.45 -5.08 -3.41
C GLY A 200 11.04 -5.63 -3.54
N LEU A 201 10.36 -5.39 -4.66
CA LEU A 201 8.98 -5.84 -4.87
C LEU A 201 8.85 -7.37 -4.85
N PHE A 202 9.81 -8.09 -5.44
CA PHE A 202 9.83 -9.56 -5.41
C PHE A 202 10.04 -10.10 -3.99
N ALA A 203 10.95 -9.47 -3.22
CA ALA A 203 11.19 -9.85 -1.83
C ALA A 203 9.94 -9.66 -0.96
N PHE A 204 9.16 -8.59 -1.20
CA PHE A 204 7.88 -8.37 -0.53
C PHE A 204 6.81 -9.39 -0.90
N LEU A 205 6.70 -9.78 -2.17
CA LEU A 205 5.76 -10.81 -2.59
C LEU A 205 6.05 -12.15 -1.90
N VAL A 206 7.32 -12.55 -1.87
CA VAL A 206 7.74 -13.77 -1.18
C VAL A 206 7.51 -13.66 0.32
N ALA A 207 7.85 -12.51 0.95
CA ALA A 207 7.56 -12.27 2.36
C ALA A 207 6.06 -12.37 2.65
N PHE A 208 5.20 -11.81 1.79
CA PHE A 208 3.75 -11.86 1.95
C PHE A 208 3.22 -13.30 1.90
N ILE A 209 3.71 -14.13 0.97
CA ILE A 209 3.37 -15.57 0.93
C ILE A 209 3.76 -16.25 2.25
N PHE A 210 4.95 -15.99 2.79
CA PHE A 210 5.34 -16.57 4.07
C PHE A 210 4.50 -16.04 5.25
N MET A 211 4.04 -14.78 5.21
CA MET A 211 3.09 -14.25 6.19
C MET A 211 1.77 -15.05 6.19
N ILE A 212 1.27 -15.43 5.01
CA ILE A 212 0.09 -16.31 4.87
C ILE A 212 0.36 -17.68 5.48
N VAL A 213 1.50 -18.28 5.15
CA VAL A 213 1.90 -19.59 5.69
C VAL A 213 1.99 -19.55 7.21
N ILE A 214 2.55 -18.47 7.78
CA ILE A 214 2.63 -18.26 9.23
C ILE A 214 1.23 -18.20 9.85
N LEU A 215 0.30 -17.44 9.26
CA LEU A 215 -1.08 -17.35 9.77
C LEU A 215 -1.73 -18.74 9.80
N PHE A 216 -1.65 -19.52 8.72
CA PHE A 216 -2.24 -20.86 8.69
C PHE A 216 -1.54 -21.88 9.61
N ASP A 217 -0.20 -21.86 9.69
CA ASP A 217 0.54 -22.72 10.63
C ASP A 217 0.14 -22.40 12.08
N GLN A 218 0.06 -21.11 12.41
CA GLN A 218 -0.33 -20.67 13.73
C GLN A 218 -1.77 -21.04 14.03
N SER A 219 -2.72 -20.83 13.12
CA SER A 219 -4.14 -21.17 13.35
C SER A 219 -4.33 -22.64 13.69
N LYS A 220 -3.58 -23.55 13.05
CA LYS A 220 -3.61 -25.00 13.34
C LYS A 220 -3.01 -25.34 14.71
N LYS A 221 -1.97 -24.63 15.15
CA LYS A 221 -1.37 -24.85 16.48
C LYS A 221 -2.28 -24.45 17.64
N PHE A 222 -3.30 -23.62 17.39
CA PHE A 222 -4.36 -23.35 18.37
C PHE A 222 -5.39 -24.49 18.49
N GLU A 223 -5.33 -25.55 17.67
CA GLU A 223 -6.21 -26.73 17.81
C GLU A 223 -5.71 -27.73 18.86
N LYS A 224 -4.39 -27.81 19.09
CA LYS A 224 -3.73 -28.88 19.86
C LYS A 224 -3.62 -28.63 21.37
N PHE A 225 -4.12 -27.50 21.87
CA PHE A 225 -4.28 -27.18 23.29
C PHE A 225 -5.74 -26.93 23.59
#